data_AF-A0A2H3G025-F1
#
_entry.id   AF-A0A2H3G025-F1
#
_cell.length_a   1.000
_cell.length_b   1.000
_cell.length_c   1.000
_cell.angle_alpha   90.00
_cell.angle_beta   90.00
_cell.angle_gamma   90.00
#
_symmetry.space_group_name_H-M   'P 1'
#
loop_
_entity.id
_entity.type
_entity.pdbx_description
1 polymer ?
#
loop_
_entity_poly.entity_id
_entity_poly.type
_entity_poly.pdbx_seq_one_letter_code
_entity_poly.pdbx_strand_id
1 'polypeptide(L)'
;MVLIRGQVTTWQGGPETPTYQELKEENHRLRREIMALKSREGRQPTMNVAQAQQFENSLDDVEYTPGELDDGLWESLASESNIDRSSVLNWADIILPDEDTSKKLVEFDRTWNSWVHYALEYPQFKDECDHFVGSLEKALALDKADVSWLALYFSVLSTALLMMEDDEAQSLQLPNDLPMEQVSRNWYDAAIFCLHKADFLRVANVHNVQAIAVLCMTFNNRGDSEMGHHLRVSAIRIAQTLRLGQDNDKREGQHLSIEAERRLWWTLVICEC
;
A
#
# COMPACT_ATOMS: atom_id res chain seq x y z
N MET A 1 -2.70 -35.80 21.33
CA MET A 1 -1.28 -35.64 20.93
C MET A 1 -1.14 -36.29 19.56
N VAL A 2 -1.25 -35.50 18.50
CA VAL A 2 -1.26 -35.99 17.11
C VAL A 2 0.02 -35.50 16.46
N LEU A 3 0.95 -36.42 16.18
CA LEU A 3 2.10 -36.15 15.33
C LEU A 3 1.66 -36.28 13.87
N ILE A 4 1.63 -35.17 13.15
CA ILE A 4 1.45 -35.17 11.69
C ILE A 4 2.84 -35.13 11.07
N ARG A 5 3.29 -36.27 10.54
CA ARG A 5 4.51 -36.37 9.73
C ARG A 5 4.22 -35.74 8.37
N GLY A 6 4.75 -34.53 8.14
CA GLY A 6 4.76 -33.93 6.81
C GLY A 6 5.60 -34.78 5.86
N GLN A 7 4.97 -35.37 4.86
CA GLN A 7 5.65 -36.01 3.75
C GLN A 7 5.37 -35.17 2.50
N VAL A 8 6.43 -34.56 1.98
CA VAL A 8 6.39 -33.79 0.72
C VAL A 8 6.22 -34.79 -0.41
N THR A 9 5.08 -34.75 -1.10
CA THR A 9 4.86 -35.53 -2.32
C THR A 9 5.47 -34.78 -3.50
N THR A 10 6.72 -35.10 -3.86
CA THR A 10 7.25 -34.70 -5.16
C THR A 10 6.64 -35.61 -6.23
N TRP A 11 6.09 -34.98 -7.27
CA TRP A 11 5.47 -35.64 -8.40
C TRP A 11 6.55 -36.43 -9.19
N GLN A 12 6.42 -37.76 -9.26
CA GLN A 12 7.45 -38.68 -9.76
C GLN A 12 7.31 -39.07 -11.25
N GLY A 13 6.62 -38.27 -12.08
CA GLY A 13 6.07 -38.77 -13.35
C GLY A 13 6.20 -37.89 -14.60
N GLY A 14 7.16 -36.97 -14.70
CA GLY A 14 7.36 -36.15 -15.90
C GLY A 14 8.74 -36.28 -16.51
N PRO A 15 8.94 -35.71 -17.71
CA PRO A 15 10.24 -35.70 -18.38
C PRO A 15 11.30 -35.18 -17.40
N GLU A 16 12.49 -35.78 -17.44
CA GLU A 16 13.63 -35.47 -16.57
C GLU A 16 13.65 -33.97 -16.23
N THR A 17 13.63 -33.64 -14.94
CA THR A 17 13.76 -32.25 -14.50
C THR A 17 15.03 -31.70 -15.12
N PRO A 18 14.93 -30.69 -16.00
CA PRO A 18 16.08 -30.21 -16.74
C PRO A 18 17.14 -29.71 -15.78
N THR A 19 18.38 -30.09 -16.04
CA THR A 19 19.52 -29.70 -15.23
C THR A 19 19.69 -28.18 -15.31
N TYR A 20 20.25 -27.55 -14.28
CA TYR A 20 20.56 -26.10 -14.29
C TYR A 20 21.33 -25.67 -15.56
N GLN A 21 22.24 -26.53 -16.02
CA GLN A 21 22.98 -26.33 -17.27
C GLN A 21 22.06 -26.24 -18.50
N GLU A 22 21.11 -27.16 -18.61
CA GLU A 22 20.14 -27.23 -19.72
C GLU A 22 19.19 -26.03 -19.67
N LEU A 23 18.78 -25.61 -18.46
CA LEU A 23 18.00 -24.39 -18.27
C LEU A 23 18.79 -23.13 -18.67
N LYS A 24 20.10 -23.04 -18.35
CA LYS A 24 20.95 -21.91 -18.75
C LYS A 24 21.10 -21.85 -20.27
N GLU A 25 21.34 -22.98 -20.91
CA GLU A 25 21.41 -23.10 -22.37
C GLU A 25 20.10 -22.71 -23.06
N GLU A 26 18.97 -23.19 -22.52
CA GLU A 26 17.64 -22.86 -23.01
C GLU A 26 17.32 -21.38 -22.84
N ASN A 27 17.70 -20.77 -21.71
CA ASN A 27 17.54 -19.33 -21.48
C ASN A 27 18.33 -18.52 -22.52
N HIS A 28 19.58 -18.90 -22.80
CA HIS A 28 20.39 -18.26 -23.84
C HIS A 28 19.78 -18.45 -25.25
N ARG A 29 19.15 -19.59 -25.53
CA ARG A 29 18.44 -19.82 -26.79
C ARG A 29 17.24 -18.89 -26.93
N LEU A 30 16.35 -18.87 -25.93
CA LEU A 30 15.13 -18.06 -25.93
C LEU A 30 15.44 -16.56 -26.02
N ARG A 31 16.49 -16.09 -25.33
CA ARG A 31 16.92 -14.68 -25.41
C ARG A 31 17.34 -14.28 -26.83
N ARG A 32 18.07 -15.14 -27.55
CA ARG A 32 18.45 -14.90 -28.95
C ARG A 32 17.22 -14.84 -29.86
N GLU A 33 16.25 -15.69 -29.61
CA GLU A 33 15.00 -15.72 -30.36
C GLU A 33 14.15 -14.45 -30.12
N ILE A 34 14.01 -14.03 -28.86
CA ILE A 34 13.35 -12.77 -28.50
C ILE A 34 14.03 -11.57 -29.15
N MET A 35 15.38 -11.52 -29.17
CA MET A 35 16.12 -10.44 -29.81
C MET A 35 15.92 -10.42 -31.33
N ALA A 36 15.86 -11.60 -31.97
CA ALA A 36 15.56 -11.74 -33.39
C ALA A 36 14.12 -11.33 -33.74
N LEU A 37 13.15 -11.65 -32.87
CA LEU A 37 11.74 -11.25 -33.04
C LEU A 37 11.55 -9.74 -32.85
N LYS A 38 12.17 -9.15 -31.81
CA LYS A 38 12.13 -7.71 -31.56
C LYS A 38 12.75 -6.89 -32.69
N SER A 39 13.82 -7.38 -33.31
CA SER A 39 14.42 -6.70 -34.48
C SER A 39 13.54 -6.75 -35.73
N ARG A 40 12.68 -7.77 -35.86
CA ARG A 40 11.67 -7.88 -36.93
C ARG A 40 10.44 -6.99 -36.72
N GLU A 41 10.05 -6.72 -35.48
CA GLU A 41 8.84 -5.94 -35.15
C GLU A 41 9.04 -4.42 -35.11
N GLY A 42 10.25 -3.90 -35.28
CA GLY A 42 10.50 -2.45 -35.32
C GLY A 42 10.14 -1.68 -34.03
N ARG A 43 9.87 -2.39 -32.93
CA ARG A 43 9.62 -1.78 -31.61
C ARG A 43 10.95 -1.40 -30.96
N GLN A 44 11.18 -0.11 -30.80
CA GLN A 44 12.27 0.40 -29.96
C GLN A 44 11.99 0.05 -28.48
N PRO A 45 13.03 -0.34 -27.70
CA PRO A 45 12.87 -0.61 -26.29
C PRO A 45 12.66 0.71 -25.51
N THR A 46 11.69 0.71 -24.60
CA THR A 46 11.50 1.74 -23.56
C THR A 46 12.58 1.70 -22.48
N MET A 47 13.42 0.66 -22.46
CA MET A 47 14.57 0.52 -21.58
C MET A 47 15.89 0.77 -22.33
N ASN A 48 16.76 1.53 -21.70
CA ASN A 48 18.08 1.88 -22.23
C ASN A 48 18.95 0.61 -22.34
N VAL A 49 19.34 0.22 -23.55
CA VAL A 49 20.07 -1.03 -23.83
C VAL A 49 21.37 -1.15 -23.03
N ALA A 50 22.00 -0.01 -22.71
CA ALA A 50 23.20 0.05 -21.89
C ALA A 50 22.97 -0.35 -20.41
N GLN A 51 21.78 -0.08 -19.86
CA GLN A 51 21.43 -0.46 -18.48
C GLN A 51 21.12 -1.95 -18.37
N ALA A 52 20.44 -2.52 -19.37
CA ALA A 52 20.19 -3.96 -19.43
C ALA A 52 21.49 -4.78 -19.54
N GLN A 53 22.47 -4.28 -20.32
CA GLN A 53 23.78 -4.93 -20.46
C GLN A 53 24.65 -4.85 -19.20
N GLN A 54 24.56 -3.75 -18.42
CA GLN A 54 25.24 -3.65 -17.12
C GLN A 54 24.66 -4.64 -16.10
N PHE A 55 23.34 -4.83 -16.14
CA PHE A 55 22.64 -5.79 -15.29
C PHE A 55 23.00 -7.24 -15.60
N GLU A 56 23.08 -7.58 -16.89
CA GLU A 56 23.42 -8.93 -17.34
C GLU A 56 24.86 -9.34 -16.97
N ASN A 57 25.82 -8.42 -17.10
CA ASN A 57 27.20 -8.69 -16.70
C ASN A 57 27.33 -8.92 -15.17
N SER A 58 26.45 -8.29 -14.37
CA SER A 58 26.45 -8.46 -12.92
C SER A 58 25.87 -9.80 -12.45
N LEU A 59 25.05 -10.47 -13.28
CA LEU A 59 24.38 -11.73 -12.94
C LEU A 59 25.20 -12.96 -13.33
N ASP A 60 26.07 -12.87 -14.35
CA ASP A 60 26.94 -13.98 -14.75
C ASP A 60 28.11 -14.23 -13.77
N ASP A 61 28.46 -13.24 -12.94
CA ASP A 61 29.51 -13.32 -11.91
C ASP A 61 29.00 -13.78 -10.51
N VAL A 62 27.70 -14.02 -10.35
CA VAL A 62 27.13 -14.50 -9.07
C VAL A 62 27.23 -16.02 -9.00
N GLU A 63 28.26 -16.50 -8.30
CA GLU A 63 28.40 -17.91 -7.96
C GLU A 63 27.28 -18.33 -7.00
N TYR A 64 26.48 -19.33 -7.39
CA TYR A 64 25.33 -19.79 -6.62
C TYR A 64 25.77 -20.49 -5.32
N THR A 65 25.63 -19.81 -4.18
CA THR A 65 25.72 -20.38 -2.83
C THR A 65 24.31 -20.57 -2.26
N PRO A 66 23.85 -21.80 -2.00
CA PRO A 66 22.54 -22.04 -1.40
C PRO A 66 22.44 -21.36 -0.02
N GLY A 67 21.52 -20.39 0.11
CA GLY A 67 21.20 -19.69 1.35
C GLY A 67 21.64 -18.22 1.46
N GLU A 68 22.45 -17.71 0.52
CA GLU A 68 22.91 -16.30 0.54
C GLU A 68 22.12 -15.38 -0.41
N LEU A 69 21.28 -15.95 -1.27
CA LEU A 69 20.55 -15.22 -2.32
C LEU A 69 19.28 -14.50 -1.85
N ASP A 70 18.80 -14.74 -0.62
CA ASP A 70 17.52 -14.18 -0.19
C ASP A 70 17.68 -12.73 0.32
N ASP A 71 18.61 -12.48 1.25
CA ASP A 71 18.60 -11.21 1.99
C ASP A 71 18.99 -9.99 1.12
N GLY A 72 19.98 -10.14 0.23
CA GLY A 72 20.50 -9.02 -0.57
C GLY A 72 19.74 -8.77 -1.87
N LEU A 73 19.11 -9.81 -2.43
CA LEU A 73 18.40 -9.71 -3.71
C LEU A 73 17.08 -8.96 -3.54
N TRP A 74 16.34 -9.22 -2.45
CA TRP A 74 15.12 -8.47 -2.14
C TRP A 74 15.41 -7.00 -1.85
N GLU A 75 16.48 -6.71 -1.11
CA GLU A 75 16.94 -5.34 -0.86
C GLU A 75 17.32 -4.62 -2.17
N SER A 76 18.04 -5.32 -3.06
CA SER A 76 18.43 -4.77 -4.36
C SER A 76 17.24 -4.56 -5.29
N LEU A 77 16.30 -5.51 -5.36
CA LEU A 77 15.05 -5.38 -6.12
C LEU A 77 14.14 -4.29 -5.53
N ALA A 78 14.07 -4.15 -4.20
CA ALA A 78 13.36 -3.08 -3.52
C ALA A 78 14.01 -1.72 -3.83
N SER A 79 15.34 -1.64 -3.84
CA SER A 79 16.09 -0.43 -4.20
C SER A 79 15.91 -0.01 -5.67
N GLU A 80 15.62 -0.97 -6.56
CA GLU A 80 15.35 -0.70 -7.98
C GLU A 80 13.88 -0.45 -8.27
N SER A 81 12.97 -1.05 -7.49
CA SER A 81 11.53 -0.76 -7.51
C SER A 81 11.19 0.63 -6.97
N ASN A 82 12.11 1.26 -6.21
CA ASN A 82 12.06 2.67 -5.79
C ASN A 82 12.07 3.68 -6.97
N ILE A 83 12.07 3.19 -8.23
CA ILE A 83 11.87 4.00 -9.43
C ILE A 83 10.38 4.08 -9.83
N ASP A 84 9.44 3.43 -9.14
CA ASP A 84 8.03 3.85 -9.23
C ASP A 84 7.81 5.05 -8.30
N ARG A 85 8.09 6.24 -8.86
CA ARG A 85 7.80 7.52 -8.18
C ARG A 85 6.33 7.52 -7.78
N SER A 86 6.04 7.97 -6.56
CA SER A 86 4.69 8.32 -6.11
C SER A 86 3.89 8.94 -7.25
N SER A 87 2.75 8.35 -7.58
CA SER A 87 1.85 8.83 -8.63
C SER A 87 1.26 10.19 -8.29
N VAL A 88 1.34 10.61 -7.02
CA VAL A 88 0.87 11.89 -6.51
C VAL A 88 2.05 12.74 -6.03
N LEU A 89 2.28 13.87 -6.71
CA LEU A 89 3.27 14.89 -6.33
C LEU A 89 2.61 16.23 -5.99
N ASN A 90 1.40 16.46 -6.48
CA ASN A 90 0.62 17.66 -6.24
C ASN A 90 -0.89 17.34 -6.22
N TRP A 91 -1.71 18.30 -5.79
CA TRP A 91 -3.16 18.13 -5.63
C TRP A 91 -3.90 17.73 -6.93
N ALA A 92 -3.38 18.09 -8.10
CA ALA A 92 -4.02 17.76 -9.39
C ALA A 92 -3.75 16.32 -9.84
N ASP A 93 -2.77 15.63 -9.23
CA ASP A 93 -2.46 14.23 -9.52
C ASP A 93 -3.41 13.26 -8.77
N ILE A 94 -4.18 13.77 -7.81
CA ILE A 94 -5.10 12.98 -6.99
C ILE A 94 -6.37 12.67 -7.78
N ILE A 95 -6.64 11.38 -7.97
CA ILE A 95 -7.87 10.89 -8.57
C ILE A 95 -8.95 10.92 -7.49
N LEU A 96 -10.02 11.69 -7.72
CA LEU A 96 -11.14 11.75 -6.79
C LEU A 96 -12.14 10.63 -7.08
N PRO A 97 -12.62 9.89 -6.06
CA PRO A 97 -13.74 8.98 -6.24
C PRO A 97 -15.02 9.75 -6.55
N ASP A 98 -15.96 9.13 -7.25
CA ASP A 98 -17.34 9.60 -7.25
C ASP A 98 -18.02 9.29 -5.91
N GLU A 99 -19.19 9.89 -5.69
CA GLU A 99 -19.94 9.76 -4.44
C GLU A 99 -20.35 8.31 -4.14
N ASP A 100 -20.77 7.53 -5.14
CA ASP A 100 -21.24 6.16 -4.96
C ASP A 100 -20.07 5.23 -4.62
N THR A 101 -18.96 5.36 -5.36
CA THR A 101 -17.72 4.61 -5.08
C THR A 101 -17.19 4.94 -3.68
N SER A 102 -17.13 6.22 -3.31
CA SER A 102 -16.71 6.61 -1.95
C SER A 102 -17.59 5.98 -0.88
N LYS A 103 -18.93 6.01 -1.03
CA LYS A 103 -19.85 5.44 -0.04
C LYS A 103 -19.71 3.93 0.08
N LYS A 104 -19.61 3.22 -1.04
CA LYS A 104 -19.43 1.77 -1.05
C LYS A 104 -18.12 1.35 -0.38
N LEU A 105 -17.03 2.07 -0.63
CA LEU A 105 -15.74 1.78 -0.01
C LEU A 105 -15.72 2.05 1.50
N VAL A 106 -16.33 3.16 1.95
CA VAL A 106 -16.46 3.45 3.39
C VAL A 106 -17.34 2.42 4.09
N GLU A 107 -18.41 1.96 3.43
CA GLU A 107 -19.29 0.92 3.98
C GLU A 107 -18.61 -0.46 4.02
N PHE A 108 -17.81 -0.77 3.00
CA PHE A 108 -16.97 -1.96 2.98
C PHE A 108 -15.95 -1.92 4.11
N ASP A 109 -15.22 -0.81 4.26
CA ASP A 109 -14.26 -0.63 5.36
C ASP A 109 -14.92 -0.85 6.72
N ARG A 110 -16.07 -0.21 6.95
CA ARG A 110 -16.87 -0.37 8.16
C ARG A 110 -17.18 -1.83 8.45
N THR A 111 -17.53 -2.60 7.43
CA THR A 111 -18.00 -3.99 7.57
C THR A 111 -16.84 -4.97 7.72
N TRP A 112 -15.76 -4.79 6.96
CA TRP A 112 -14.75 -5.82 6.74
C TRP A 112 -13.35 -5.45 7.24
N ASN A 113 -13.01 -4.16 7.31
CA ASN A 113 -11.66 -3.72 7.68
C ASN A 113 -11.59 -3.07 9.08
N SER A 114 -12.69 -2.50 9.56
CA SER A 114 -12.74 -1.69 10.79
C SER A 114 -12.25 -2.44 12.03
N TRP A 115 -12.47 -3.76 12.07
CA TRP A 115 -12.01 -4.63 13.16
C TRP A 115 -10.51 -4.95 13.10
N VAL A 116 -9.81 -4.64 12.00
CA VAL A 116 -8.37 -4.85 11.88
C VAL A 116 -7.61 -3.63 12.40
N HIS A 117 -8.01 -2.43 11.98
CA HIS A 117 -7.30 -1.20 12.37
C HIS A 117 -7.90 -0.52 13.61
N TYR A 118 -9.20 -0.68 13.90
CA TYR A 118 -9.93 0.02 14.98
C TYR A 118 -9.71 1.54 15.06
N ALA A 119 -9.33 2.15 13.94
CA ALA A 119 -8.90 3.54 13.90
C ALA A 119 -10.07 4.52 13.78
N LEU A 120 -11.27 4.05 13.44
CA LEU A 120 -12.40 4.89 13.07
C LEU A 120 -13.58 4.68 14.01
N GLU A 121 -14.35 5.75 14.22
CA GLU A 121 -15.64 5.67 14.90
C GLU A 121 -16.77 5.82 13.87
N TYR A 122 -17.57 4.76 13.73
CA TYR A 122 -18.79 4.78 12.94
C TYR A 122 -19.99 5.00 13.88
N PRO A 123 -20.96 5.87 13.55
CA PRO A 123 -21.21 6.46 12.22
C PRO A 123 -20.44 7.75 11.90
N GLN A 124 -19.73 8.36 12.86
CA GLN A 124 -19.14 9.70 12.71
C GLN A 124 -18.29 9.85 11.43
N PHE A 125 -17.36 8.93 11.17
CA PHE A 125 -16.50 9.01 9.99
C PHE A 125 -17.30 8.98 8.68
N LYS A 126 -18.38 8.20 8.62
CA LYS A 126 -19.27 8.15 7.45
C LYS A 126 -19.94 9.51 7.21
N ASP A 127 -20.41 10.17 8.26
CA ASP A 127 -21.06 11.48 8.16
C ASP A 127 -20.05 12.56 7.71
N GLU A 128 -18.79 12.46 8.14
CA GLU A 128 -17.70 13.32 7.67
C GLU A 128 -17.44 13.13 6.17
N CYS A 129 -17.41 11.88 5.68
CA CYS A 129 -17.27 11.57 4.26
C CYS A 129 -18.44 12.14 3.44
N ASP A 130 -19.68 11.96 3.89
CA ASP A 130 -20.87 12.48 3.21
C ASP A 130 -20.82 14.02 3.12
N HIS A 131 -20.39 14.69 4.19
CA HIS A 131 -20.20 16.14 4.20
C HIS A 131 -19.11 16.61 3.23
N PHE A 132 -17.98 15.90 3.18
CA PHE A 132 -16.88 16.22 2.27
C PHE A 132 -17.30 16.07 0.81
N VAL A 133 -17.93 14.95 0.44
CA VAL A 133 -18.39 14.71 -0.94
C VAL A 133 -19.40 15.78 -1.36
N GLY A 134 -20.38 16.12 -0.51
CA GLY A 134 -21.32 17.21 -0.78
C GLY A 134 -20.68 18.60 -0.83
N SER A 135 -19.47 18.77 -0.29
CA SER A 135 -18.68 20.00 -0.42
C SER A 135 -17.88 20.04 -1.73
N LEU A 136 -17.44 18.89 -2.23
CA LEU A 136 -16.74 18.77 -3.51
C LEU A 136 -17.67 19.14 -4.69
N GLU A 137 -18.95 18.74 -4.63
CA GLU A 137 -19.97 19.15 -5.60
C GLU A 137 -20.14 20.68 -5.68
N LYS A 138 -19.87 21.38 -4.58
CA LYS A 138 -19.92 22.86 -4.49
C LYS A 138 -18.61 23.52 -4.91
N ALA A 139 -17.72 22.78 -5.58
CA ALA A 139 -16.41 23.20 -6.03
C ALA A 139 -15.46 23.66 -4.90
N LEU A 140 -15.56 23.02 -3.72
CA LEU A 140 -14.51 23.16 -2.71
C LEU A 140 -13.20 22.61 -3.30
N ALA A 141 -12.16 23.44 -3.28
CA ALA A 141 -10.84 22.99 -3.70
C ALA A 141 -10.24 22.08 -2.61
N LEU A 142 -9.63 20.97 -3.05
CA LEU A 142 -9.07 19.93 -2.17
C LEU A 142 -8.03 20.50 -1.19
N ASP A 143 -7.26 21.48 -1.63
CA ASP A 143 -6.24 22.18 -0.83
C ASP A 143 -6.80 23.06 0.30
N LYS A 144 -8.12 23.26 0.34
CA LYS A 144 -8.83 24.00 1.41
C LYS A 144 -9.47 23.09 2.45
N ALA A 145 -9.51 21.78 2.22
CA ALA A 145 -10.01 20.83 3.20
C ALA A 145 -8.97 20.57 4.31
N ASP A 146 -9.41 19.93 5.40
CA ASP A 146 -8.49 19.47 6.45
C ASP A 146 -7.56 18.40 5.88
N VAL A 147 -6.28 18.73 5.75
CA VAL A 147 -5.28 17.88 5.12
C VAL A 147 -5.01 16.59 5.93
N SER A 148 -5.08 16.66 7.26
CA SER A 148 -4.94 15.46 8.11
C SER A 148 -6.13 14.52 7.95
N TRP A 149 -7.34 15.08 7.83
CA TRP A 149 -8.53 14.30 7.53
C TRP A 149 -8.50 13.71 6.12
N LEU A 150 -8.01 14.46 5.11
CA LEU A 150 -7.82 13.92 3.76
C LEU A 150 -6.85 12.73 3.74
N ALA A 151 -5.77 12.79 4.53
CA ALA A 151 -4.88 11.65 4.68
C ALA A 151 -5.64 10.41 5.16
N LEU A 152 -6.48 10.56 6.18
CA LEU A 152 -7.32 9.47 6.69
C LEU A 152 -8.31 8.96 5.64
N TYR A 153 -9.00 9.86 4.95
CA TYR A 153 -9.96 9.53 3.92
C TYR A 153 -9.34 8.68 2.80
N PHE A 154 -8.21 9.12 2.24
CA PHE A 154 -7.54 8.37 1.18
C PHE A 154 -6.92 7.05 1.68
N SER A 155 -6.45 6.99 2.93
CA SER A 155 -6.03 5.74 3.55
C SER A 155 -7.15 4.70 3.54
N VAL A 156 -8.36 5.11 3.95
CA VAL A 156 -9.54 4.22 3.98
C VAL A 156 -9.90 3.74 2.58
N LEU A 157 -9.99 4.64 1.60
CA LEU A 157 -10.33 4.25 0.24
C LEU A 157 -9.30 3.29 -0.37
N SER A 158 -8.01 3.58 -0.18
CA SER A 158 -6.92 2.71 -0.65
C SER A 158 -7.02 1.32 -0.03
N THR A 159 -7.14 1.24 1.29
CA THR A 159 -7.19 -0.03 2.02
C THR A 159 -8.47 -0.81 1.70
N ALA A 160 -9.62 -0.15 1.65
CA ALA A 160 -10.88 -0.78 1.25
C ALA A 160 -10.80 -1.38 -0.16
N LEU A 161 -10.30 -0.61 -1.12
CA LEU A 161 -10.19 -1.06 -2.51
C LEU A 161 -9.16 -2.18 -2.66
N LEU A 162 -8.06 -2.16 -1.89
CA LEU A 162 -7.06 -3.23 -1.90
C LEU A 162 -7.60 -4.56 -1.33
N MET A 163 -8.54 -4.49 -0.38
CA MET A 163 -9.08 -5.66 0.32
C MET A 163 -10.37 -6.21 -0.30
N MET A 164 -10.97 -5.50 -1.25
CA MET A 164 -12.15 -5.97 -1.99
C MET A 164 -11.80 -7.12 -2.93
N GLU A 165 -12.70 -8.09 -3.05
CA GLU A 165 -12.61 -9.12 -4.07
C GLU A 165 -13.02 -8.57 -5.46
N ASP A 166 -12.53 -9.20 -6.53
CA ASP A 166 -12.71 -8.72 -7.91
C ASP A 166 -14.18 -8.62 -8.34
N ASP A 167 -15.07 -9.43 -7.77
CA ASP A 167 -16.50 -9.43 -8.08
C ASP A 167 -17.26 -8.30 -7.36
N GLU A 168 -16.92 -8.00 -6.11
CA GLU A 168 -17.43 -6.83 -5.38
C GLU A 168 -16.94 -5.52 -6.01
N ALA A 169 -15.67 -5.48 -6.43
CA ALA A 169 -15.06 -4.33 -7.07
C ALA A 169 -15.66 -4.01 -8.45
N GLN A 170 -16.17 -5.00 -9.19
CA GLN A 170 -16.90 -4.78 -10.45
C GLN A 170 -18.16 -3.93 -10.29
N SER A 171 -18.69 -3.82 -9.06
CA SER A 171 -19.83 -2.96 -8.76
C SER A 171 -19.46 -1.49 -8.55
N LEU A 172 -18.15 -1.17 -8.50
CA LEU A 172 -17.64 0.19 -8.36
C LEU A 172 -17.48 0.86 -9.73
N GLN A 173 -17.78 2.15 -9.79
CA GLN A 173 -17.53 2.96 -10.97
C GLN A 173 -16.16 3.60 -10.82
N LEU A 174 -15.10 2.85 -11.15
CA LEU A 174 -13.75 3.37 -11.01
C LEU A 174 -13.51 4.56 -11.96
N PRO A 175 -12.86 5.64 -11.48
CA PRO A 175 -12.60 6.80 -12.32
C PRO A 175 -11.81 6.47 -13.58
N ASN A 176 -12.27 6.98 -14.73
CA ASN A 176 -11.58 6.89 -16.03
C ASN A 176 -11.28 5.48 -16.54
N ASP A 177 -12.06 4.47 -16.14
CA ASP A 177 -11.84 3.05 -16.48
C ASP A 177 -10.42 2.56 -16.13
N LEU A 178 -9.80 3.18 -15.13
CA LEU A 178 -8.44 2.82 -14.70
C LEU A 178 -8.46 1.47 -13.94
N PRO A 179 -7.38 0.68 -14.04
CA PRO A 179 -7.22 -0.53 -13.26
C PRO A 179 -7.35 -0.24 -11.75
N MET A 180 -8.04 -1.13 -11.04
CA MET A 180 -8.25 -1.04 -9.60
C MET A 180 -6.94 -0.84 -8.82
N GLU A 181 -5.90 -1.58 -9.18
CA GLU A 181 -4.58 -1.47 -8.56
C GLU A 181 -4.01 -0.05 -8.70
N GLN A 182 -4.18 0.59 -9.86
CA GLN A 182 -3.69 1.93 -10.13
C GLN A 182 -4.46 2.98 -9.34
N VAL A 183 -5.79 2.87 -9.24
CA VAL A 183 -6.62 3.78 -8.43
C VAL A 183 -6.30 3.62 -6.94
N SER A 184 -6.21 2.38 -6.48
CA SER A 184 -5.84 2.05 -5.10
C SER A 184 -4.43 2.58 -4.76
N ARG A 185 -3.46 2.45 -5.68
CA ARG A 185 -2.11 3.01 -5.52
C ARG A 185 -2.12 4.54 -5.49
N ASN A 186 -2.92 5.19 -6.33
CA ASN A 186 -3.06 6.65 -6.32
C ASN A 186 -3.62 7.16 -4.99
N TRP A 187 -4.62 6.50 -4.42
CA TRP A 187 -5.15 6.87 -3.11
C TRP A 187 -4.17 6.59 -1.97
N TYR A 188 -3.40 5.51 -2.04
CA TYR A 188 -2.29 5.27 -1.12
C TYR A 188 -1.28 6.44 -1.17
N ASP A 189 -0.80 6.79 -2.36
CA ASP A 189 0.14 7.88 -2.58
C ASP A 189 -0.45 9.24 -2.15
N ALA A 190 -1.76 9.46 -2.38
CA ALA A 190 -2.48 10.65 -1.94
C ALA A 190 -2.54 10.75 -0.41
N ALA A 191 -2.73 9.63 0.30
CA ALA A 191 -2.71 9.60 1.75
C ALA A 191 -1.34 10.00 2.30
N ILE A 192 -0.26 9.44 1.74
CA ILE A 192 1.13 9.79 2.09
C ILE A 192 1.42 11.26 1.78
N PHE A 193 1.03 11.74 0.60
CA PHE A 193 1.14 13.15 0.22
C PHE A 193 0.43 14.07 1.23
N CYS A 194 -0.79 13.72 1.63
CA CYS A 194 -1.56 14.49 2.61
C CYS A 194 -0.89 14.46 4.00
N LEU A 195 -0.37 13.31 4.47
CA LEU A 195 0.39 13.26 5.73
C LEU A 195 1.56 14.25 5.72
N HIS A 196 2.35 14.27 4.64
CA HIS A 196 3.45 15.21 4.51
C HIS A 196 2.99 16.67 4.41
N LYS A 197 1.90 16.95 3.69
CA LYS A 197 1.32 18.31 3.62
C LYS A 197 0.74 18.79 4.94
N ALA A 198 0.22 17.89 5.77
CA ALA A 198 -0.21 18.16 7.13
C ALA A 198 0.96 18.35 8.11
N ASP A 199 2.20 18.08 7.67
CA ASP A 199 3.40 18.17 8.49
C ASP A 199 3.28 17.35 9.78
N PHE A 200 2.82 16.10 9.62
CA PHE A 200 2.40 15.22 10.71
C PHE A 200 3.48 14.96 11.78
N LEU A 201 4.77 15.07 11.42
CA LEU A 201 5.88 14.93 12.36
C LEU A 201 6.05 16.15 13.29
N ARG A 202 5.54 17.32 12.89
CA ARG A 202 5.61 18.56 13.66
C ARG A 202 4.28 18.89 14.35
N VAL A 203 3.16 18.56 13.72
CA VAL A 203 1.81 18.87 14.22
C VAL A 203 1.10 17.59 14.62
N ALA A 204 0.92 17.41 15.94
CA ALA A 204 0.17 16.29 16.48
C ALA A 204 -1.31 16.43 16.14
N ASN A 205 -1.86 15.47 15.40
CA ASN A 205 -3.27 15.42 15.00
C ASN A 205 -3.71 13.96 14.99
N VAL A 206 -4.91 13.68 15.51
CA VAL A 206 -5.42 12.31 15.62
C VAL A 206 -5.72 11.69 14.26
N HIS A 207 -6.18 12.46 13.26
CA HIS A 207 -6.44 11.93 11.92
C HIS A 207 -5.15 11.42 11.27
N ASN A 208 -3.99 12.04 11.53
CA ASN A 208 -2.70 11.52 11.07
C ASN A 208 -2.39 10.15 11.70
N VAL A 209 -2.71 9.98 12.99
CA VAL A 209 -2.53 8.71 13.71
C VAL A 209 -3.46 7.64 13.15
N GLN A 210 -4.73 7.99 12.92
CA GLN A 210 -5.73 7.10 12.33
C GLN A 210 -5.33 6.69 10.91
N ALA A 211 -4.86 7.64 10.09
CA ALA A 211 -4.45 7.40 8.72
C ALA A 211 -3.30 6.38 8.66
N ILE A 212 -2.30 6.53 9.51
CA ILE A 212 -1.17 5.59 9.60
C ILE A 212 -1.64 4.21 10.10
N ALA A 213 -2.56 4.16 11.08
CA ALA A 213 -3.12 2.90 11.58
C ALA A 213 -3.87 2.13 10.47
N VAL A 214 -4.63 2.83 9.62
CA VAL A 214 -5.31 2.23 8.45
C VAL A 214 -4.30 1.76 7.40
N LEU A 215 -3.27 2.56 7.09
CA LEU A 215 -2.22 2.22 6.13
C LEU A 215 -1.32 1.06 6.57
N CYS A 216 -1.30 0.72 7.87
CA CYS A 216 -0.57 -0.46 8.35
C CYS A 216 -1.03 -1.76 7.66
N MET A 217 -2.27 -1.79 7.15
CA MET A 217 -2.80 -2.93 6.39
C MET A 217 -2.24 -3.01 4.96
N THR A 218 -1.67 -1.92 4.43
CA THR A 218 -1.29 -1.82 3.02
C THR A 218 0.21 -1.82 2.77
N PHE A 219 1.06 -1.40 3.72
CA PHE A 219 2.50 -1.22 3.48
C PHE A 219 3.19 -2.44 2.85
N ASN A 220 2.96 -3.64 3.38
CA ASN A 220 3.58 -4.87 2.84
C ASN A 220 3.10 -5.17 1.42
N ASN A 221 1.82 -4.94 1.12
CA ASN A 221 1.24 -5.12 -0.21
C ASN A 221 1.79 -4.11 -1.24
N ARG A 222 2.41 -3.02 -0.78
CA ARG A 222 2.98 -1.95 -1.61
C ARG A 222 4.50 -1.99 -1.72
N GLY A 223 5.17 -2.90 -1.00
CA GLY A 223 6.65 -2.93 -0.92
C GLY A 223 7.24 -1.84 -0.01
N ASP A 224 6.42 -1.17 0.79
CA ASP A 224 6.80 -0.04 1.65
C ASP A 224 6.97 -0.46 3.12
N SER A 225 7.48 -1.67 3.39
CA SER A 225 7.59 -2.20 4.76
C SER A 225 8.40 -1.27 5.68
N GLU A 226 9.57 -0.81 5.23
CA GLU A 226 10.46 0.07 6.00
C GLU A 226 9.82 1.43 6.28
N MET A 227 9.20 2.04 5.26
CA MET A 227 8.44 3.29 5.46
C MET A 227 7.29 3.07 6.45
N GLY A 228 6.60 1.93 6.34
CA GLY A 228 5.55 1.52 7.26
C GLY A 228 6.03 1.41 8.71
N HIS A 229 7.22 0.84 8.94
CA HIS A 229 7.84 0.79 10.26
C HIS A 229 8.11 2.20 10.83
N HIS A 230 8.70 3.09 10.03
CA HIS A 230 8.96 4.47 10.46
C HIS A 230 7.68 5.26 10.75
N LEU A 231 6.65 5.11 9.92
CA LEU A 231 5.37 5.76 10.12
C LEU A 231 4.67 5.24 11.38
N ARG A 232 4.71 3.92 11.64
CA ARG A 232 4.11 3.33 12.83
C ARG A 232 4.73 3.87 14.12
N VAL A 233 6.06 3.90 14.22
CA VAL A 233 6.77 4.48 15.39
C VAL A 233 6.44 5.97 15.55
N SER A 234 6.37 6.70 14.43
CA SER A 234 5.97 8.10 14.44
C SER A 234 4.54 8.29 14.95
N ALA A 235 3.60 7.45 14.51
CA ALA A 235 2.21 7.46 14.95
C ALA A 235 2.09 7.17 16.45
N ILE A 236 2.87 6.23 16.99
CA ILE A 236 2.92 5.96 18.44
C ILE A 236 3.40 7.19 19.21
N ARG A 237 4.45 7.86 18.72
CA ARG A 237 4.96 9.08 19.35
C ARG A 237 3.95 10.24 19.30
N ILE A 238 3.23 10.38 18.20
CA ILE A 238 2.16 11.38 18.06
C ILE A 238 1.00 11.03 19.00
N ALA A 239 0.58 9.77 19.05
CA ALA A 239 -0.46 9.28 19.95
C ALA A 239 -0.13 9.54 21.43
N GLN A 240 1.12 9.32 21.84
CA GLN A 240 1.61 9.65 23.19
C GLN A 240 1.55 11.17 23.45
N THR A 241 1.87 11.99 22.46
CA THR A 241 1.80 13.46 22.55
C THR A 241 0.37 13.93 22.74
N LEU A 242 -0.57 13.32 22.01
CA LEU A 242 -2.02 13.50 22.15
C LEU A 242 -2.57 12.82 23.41
N ARG A 243 -1.75 12.03 24.10
CA ARG A 243 -2.09 11.25 25.30
C ARG A 243 -3.20 10.22 25.05
N LEU A 244 -3.34 9.68 23.84
CA LEU A 244 -4.36 8.67 23.55
C LEU A 244 -4.27 7.51 24.55
N GLY A 245 -5.40 7.05 25.07
CA GLY A 245 -5.48 5.96 26.04
C GLY A 245 -5.20 6.32 27.51
N GLN A 246 -4.94 7.59 27.85
CA GLN A 246 -4.88 8.01 29.27
C GLN A 246 -6.24 8.52 29.79
N ASP A 247 -6.63 8.02 30.96
CA ASP A 247 -7.84 8.40 31.69
C ASP A 247 -7.71 9.82 32.29
N ASN A 248 -7.95 10.84 31.48
CA ASN A 248 -7.99 12.22 31.92
C ASN A 248 -9.31 12.86 31.46
N ASP A 249 -10.23 13.07 32.40
CA ASP A 249 -11.59 13.63 32.21
C ASP A 249 -11.64 15.09 31.70
N LYS A 250 -10.51 15.67 31.29
CA LYS A 250 -10.37 17.10 30.96
C LYS A 250 -9.75 17.33 29.58
N ARG A 251 -10.27 16.68 28.55
CA ARG A 251 -9.87 16.95 27.16
C ARG A 251 -11.01 17.66 26.43
N GLU A 252 -10.84 18.95 26.21
CA GLU A 252 -11.71 19.73 25.33
C GLU A 252 -11.27 19.52 23.87
N GLY A 253 -12.20 19.28 22.95
CA GLY A 253 -11.93 19.14 21.51
C GLY A 253 -11.63 17.72 21.02
N GLN A 254 -12.16 16.68 21.67
CA GLN A 254 -11.97 15.29 21.24
C GLN A 254 -12.66 15.01 19.89
N HIS A 255 -11.87 14.55 18.92
CA HIS A 255 -12.36 14.05 17.62
C HIS A 255 -12.85 12.59 17.70
N LEU A 256 -12.53 11.87 18.79
CA LEU A 256 -12.87 10.47 19.03
C LEU A 256 -13.43 10.29 20.44
N SER A 257 -14.30 9.29 20.64
CA SER A 257 -14.66 8.87 22.00
C SER A 257 -13.46 8.28 22.75
N ILE A 258 -13.51 8.28 24.09
CA ILE A 258 -12.48 7.67 24.93
C ILE A 258 -12.23 6.20 24.55
N GLU A 259 -13.28 5.47 24.19
CA GLU A 259 -13.19 4.08 23.76
C GLU A 259 -12.44 3.95 22.42
N ALA A 260 -12.77 4.80 21.44
CA ALA A 260 -12.07 4.82 20.16
C ALA A 260 -10.59 5.23 20.30
N GLU A 261 -10.27 6.21 21.15
CA GLU A 261 -8.88 6.58 21.46
C GLU A 261 -8.09 5.39 22.05
N ARG A 262 -8.70 4.63 22.97
CA ARG A 262 -8.07 3.45 23.59
C ARG A 262 -7.84 2.33 22.57
N ARG A 263 -8.83 2.05 21.72
CA ARG A 263 -8.70 1.02 20.67
C ARG A 263 -7.59 1.38 19.70
N LEU A 264 -7.59 2.61 19.18
CA LEU A 264 -6.53 3.10 18.30
C LEU A 264 -5.14 3.00 18.95
N TRP A 265 -5.02 3.39 20.21
CA TRP A 265 -3.78 3.24 20.97
C TRP A 265 -3.30 1.78 21.01
N TRP A 266 -4.19 0.85 21.39
CA TRP A 266 -3.82 -0.55 21.48
C TRP A 266 -3.53 -1.19 20.12
N THR A 267 -4.22 -0.82 19.04
CA THR A 267 -3.89 -1.27 17.69
C THR A 267 -2.43 -0.94 17.36
N LEU A 268 -2.01 0.31 17.59
CA LEU A 268 -0.65 0.74 17.28
C LEU A 268 0.41 -0.02 18.07
N VAL A 269 0.17 -0.24 19.37
CA VAL A 269 1.09 -0.99 20.24
C VAL A 269 1.19 -2.45 19.82
N ILE A 270 0.07 -3.09 19.48
CA ILE A 270 0.05 -4.50 19.08
C ILE A 270 0.75 -4.69 17.73
N CYS A 271 0.52 -3.79 16.76
CA CYS A 271 1.13 -3.88 15.44
C CYS A 271 2.62 -3.49 15.43
N GLU A 272 3.18 -2.96 16.52
CA GLU A 272 4.63 -2.69 16.63
C GLU A 272 5.44 -3.94 17.02
N CYS A 273 4.81 -4.91 17.70
CA CYS A 273 5.44 -6.12 18.23
C CYS A 273 5.55 -7.23 17.18
#